data_AF-A0A1H7LD02-F1
#
_entry.id   AF-A0A1H7LD02-F1
#
_cell.length_a   1.000
_cell.length_b   1.000
_cell.length_c   1.000
_cell.angle_alpha   90.00
_cell.angle_beta   90.00
_cell.angle_gamma   90.00
#
_symmetry.space_group_name_H-M   'P 1'
#
loop_
_entity.id
_entity.type
_entity.pdbx_description
1 polymer ?
#
loop_
_entity_poly.entity_id
_entity_poly.type
_entity_poly.pdbx_seq_one_letter_code
_entity_poly.pdbx_strand_id
1 'polypeptide(L)'
;MIQRGQLSDYFEGVGVKRLSAVDAEPKRSNQHEVNTTPQMRDEFLGDTQHQKFPAIYIWLGGDQEGFTEESWATHYDTRLNNPDRSPEWRLYYPSNPVTEAMKAGDTLFLAKDQGGVLWFIVAPEGSTSEQQLFWLFGLRPEGKSFVSREFSDEEPELDFAARFILDEIGVEFEEPEADKLDSIIERFGTTFPKTAEFSHLARLTLPEVRAEDDPDAALIAWLDHEEALFRRLERKVVSSRIEAGFVDDSGTDVDGFISFSLSVQNRRKSRMGHSLENHLAAVLGAHDIRHVRGAVTEHNHKPDFLFPDLETYQAAPAGGDPRLTMLGAKSTCKDRWRQVLAEAEKISRKHLLTLEPGISEPQTNQMEASSLQLVVPAPVHGSYTDAQRGWLWSVGDFIKKVRARQA
;
A
#
# COMPACT_ATOMS: atom_id res chain seq x y z
N MET A 1 -16.10 -24.26 4.82
CA MET A 1 -14.85 -23.59 4.41
C MET A 1 -14.82 -22.30 5.19
N ILE A 2 -13.74 -22.05 5.93
CA ILE A 2 -13.53 -20.72 6.51
C ILE A 2 -13.15 -19.84 5.32
N GLN A 3 -14.00 -18.85 5.00
CA GLN A 3 -13.63 -17.80 4.05
C GLN A 3 -12.44 -17.06 4.67
N ARG A 4 -11.34 -16.96 3.93
CA ARG A 4 -10.11 -16.27 4.37
C ARG A 4 -9.80 -15.15 3.39
N GLY A 5 -9.22 -14.07 3.90
CA GLY A 5 -8.93 -12.86 3.14
C GLY A 5 -9.98 -11.77 3.34
N GLN A 6 -10.63 -11.70 4.50
CA GLN A 6 -11.47 -10.58 4.95
C GLN A 6 -10.72 -9.73 5.99
N LEU A 7 -11.15 -8.49 6.23
CA LEU A 7 -10.52 -7.66 7.26
C LEU A 7 -10.71 -8.24 8.69
N SER A 8 -11.83 -8.94 8.90
CA SER A 8 -12.14 -9.68 10.13
C SER A 8 -11.16 -10.81 10.45
N ASP A 9 -10.47 -11.36 9.45
CA ASP A 9 -9.41 -12.36 9.68
C ASP A 9 -8.19 -11.75 10.41
N TYR A 10 -8.04 -10.43 10.36
CA TYR A 10 -6.86 -9.73 10.89
C TYR A 10 -7.19 -8.90 12.13
N PHE A 11 -8.35 -8.24 12.16
CA PHE A 11 -8.73 -7.34 13.25
C PHE A 11 -10.04 -7.75 13.91
N GLU A 12 -10.10 -7.64 15.23
CA GLU A 12 -11.33 -7.78 16.02
C GLU A 12 -12.18 -6.51 15.93
N GLY A 13 -11.53 -5.35 15.97
CA GLY A 13 -12.18 -4.05 15.91
C GLY A 13 -11.20 -2.91 15.83
N VAL A 14 -11.71 -1.71 15.53
CA VAL A 14 -10.91 -0.50 15.41
C VAL A 14 -11.67 0.71 15.96
N GLY A 15 -10.95 1.57 16.67
CA GLY A 15 -11.40 2.91 17.05
C GLY A 15 -10.57 3.97 16.33
N VAL A 16 -11.24 4.97 15.78
CA VAL A 16 -10.61 6.09 15.08
C VAL A 16 -10.92 7.41 15.77
N LYS A 17 -9.89 8.23 16.02
CA LYS A 17 -10.03 9.52 16.69
C LYS A 17 -9.11 10.57 16.08
N ARG A 18 -9.62 11.80 15.97
CA ARG A 18 -8.81 13.01 15.75
C ARG A 18 -8.12 13.40 17.06
N LEU A 19 -6.79 13.40 17.08
CA LEU A 19 -6.01 13.73 18.28
C LEU A 19 -6.19 15.19 18.66
N SER A 20 -6.48 15.43 19.94
CA SER A 20 -6.49 16.77 20.52
C SER A 20 -5.12 17.13 21.09
N ALA A 21 -4.92 18.40 21.46
CA ALA A 21 -3.70 18.84 22.13
C ALA A 21 -3.44 18.10 23.46
N VAL A 22 -4.49 17.61 24.14
CA VAL A 22 -4.35 16.84 25.38
C VAL A 22 -3.82 15.44 25.11
N ASP A 23 -4.14 14.88 23.94
CA ASP A 23 -3.70 13.54 23.53
C ASP A 23 -2.26 13.57 22.96
N ALA A 24 -1.89 14.65 22.26
CA ALA A 24 -0.65 14.67 21.45
C ALA A 24 0.45 15.62 21.94
N GLU A 25 0.19 16.55 22.86
CA GLU A 25 1.21 17.52 23.31
C GLU A 25 1.62 17.27 24.78
N PRO A 26 2.76 16.57 25.03
CA PRO A 26 3.22 16.26 26.39
C PRO A 26 3.43 17.49 27.28
N LYS A 27 3.73 18.65 26.67
CA LYS A 27 3.94 19.93 27.38
C LYS A 27 2.65 20.56 27.89
N ARG A 28 1.48 20.17 27.34
CA ARG A 28 0.17 20.67 27.77
C ARG A 28 -0.58 19.67 28.64
N SER A 29 -0.21 18.39 28.59
CA SER A 29 -0.80 17.32 29.38
C SER A 29 0.30 16.34 29.77
N ASN A 30 0.54 16.15 31.07
CA ASN A 30 1.41 15.08 31.58
C ASN A 30 0.79 13.67 31.37
N GLN A 31 -0.27 13.56 30.57
CA GLN A 31 -1.07 12.35 30.46
C GLN A 31 -0.72 11.67 29.13
N HIS A 32 -0.02 10.56 29.28
CA HIS A 32 0.30 9.57 28.26
C HIS A 32 -0.93 8.69 27.98
N GLU A 33 -2.09 9.32 27.76
CA GLU A 33 -3.39 8.66 27.82
C GLU A 33 -4.35 9.20 26.77
N VAL A 34 -5.10 8.30 26.13
CA VAL A 34 -6.27 8.66 25.32
C VAL A 34 -7.55 8.14 25.97
N ASN A 35 -8.60 8.97 25.98
CA ASN A 35 -9.92 8.56 26.45
C ASN A 35 -10.55 7.57 25.47
N THR A 36 -10.94 6.39 25.97
CA THR A 36 -11.67 5.37 25.20
C THR A 36 -13.18 5.52 25.39
N THR A 37 -13.98 4.94 24.49
CA THR A 37 -15.45 4.98 24.59
C THR A 37 -16.01 3.70 25.21
N PRO A 38 -17.23 3.74 25.78
CA PRO A 38 -17.94 2.53 26.18
C PRO A 38 -18.07 1.51 25.04
N GLN A 39 -18.30 2.00 23.82
CA GLN A 39 -18.42 1.16 22.63
C GLN A 39 -17.14 0.36 22.37
N MET A 40 -15.95 0.98 22.35
CA MET A 40 -14.69 0.25 22.16
C MET A 40 -14.41 -0.78 23.27
N ARG A 41 -14.79 -0.45 24.51
CA ARG A 41 -14.67 -1.37 25.66
C ARG A 41 -15.53 -2.61 25.45
N ASP A 42 -16.77 -2.41 25.02
CA ASP A 42 -17.73 -3.50 24.84
C ASP A 42 -17.45 -4.32 23.56
N GLU A 43 -16.91 -3.70 22.51
CA GLU A 43 -16.59 -4.33 21.23
C GLU A 43 -15.28 -5.15 21.25
N PHE A 44 -14.15 -4.59 21.72
CA PHE A 44 -12.85 -5.27 21.54
C PHE A 44 -11.80 -5.04 22.64
N LEU A 45 -11.86 -3.96 23.42
CA LEU A 45 -10.88 -3.71 24.49
C LEU A 45 -11.18 -4.51 25.77
N GLY A 46 -12.43 -4.84 26.04
CA GLY A 46 -12.85 -5.51 27.27
C GLY A 46 -12.85 -4.59 28.49
N ASP A 47 -13.36 -5.08 29.61
CA ASP A 47 -13.58 -4.35 30.87
C ASP A 47 -12.65 -4.81 32.00
N THR A 48 -11.57 -5.53 31.68
CA THR A 48 -10.61 -5.99 32.69
C THR A 48 -9.74 -4.81 33.13
N GLN A 49 -9.77 -4.52 34.44
CA GLN A 49 -9.02 -3.40 34.98
C GLN A 49 -7.50 -3.60 34.83
N HIS A 50 -6.80 -2.55 34.39
CA HIS A 50 -5.36 -2.56 34.11
C HIS A 50 -4.94 -3.65 33.12
N GLN A 51 -5.81 -3.97 32.15
CA GLN A 51 -5.46 -4.90 31.10
C GLN A 51 -4.33 -4.34 30.25
N LYS A 52 -3.23 -5.08 30.20
CA LYS A 52 -2.03 -4.74 29.44
C LYS A 52 -2.03 -5.49 28.13
N PHE A 53 -1.88 -4.75 27.04
CA PHE A 53 -1.77 -5.28 25.68
C PHE A 53 -0.33 -5.11 25.19
N PRO A 54 0.26 -6.11 24.51
CA PRO A 54 1.33 -5.85 23.57
C PRO A 54 0.84 -4.85 22.52
N ALA A 55 1.71 -3.94 22.07
CA ALA A 55 1.31 -2.92 21.12
C ALA A 55 2.39 -2.64 20.07
N ILE A 56 1.96 -2.45 18.83
CA ILE A 56 2.78 -2.00 17.71
C ILE A 56 2.37 -0.57 17.41
N TYR A 57 3.31 0.37 17.57
CA TYR A 57 3.12 1.78 17.28
C TYR A 57 3.63 2.08 15.89
N ILE A 58 2.82 2.74 15.07
CA ILE A 58 3.16 3.06 13.69
C ILE A 58 2.93 4.55 13.46
N TRP A 59 3.96 5.26 13.05
CA TRP A 59 3.84 6.61 12.51
C TRP A 59 3.85 6.54 10.98
N LEU A 60 2.86 7.14 10.32
CA LEU A 60 2.76 7.26 8.87
C LEU A 60 2.80 8.72 8.46
N GLY A 61 3.96 9.37 8.61
CA GLY A 61 4.19 10.80 8.41
C GLY A 61 4.05 11.32 6.97
N GLY A 62 3.63 10.49 6.01
CA GLY A 62 3.50 10.83 4.60
C GLY A 62 4.57 10.17 3.71
N ASP A 63 4.98 10.88 2.65
CA ASP A 63 5.60 10.32 1.43
C ASP A 63 6.96 9.59 1.61
N GLN A 64 7.65 9.74 2.75
CA GLN A 64 8.93 9.06 3.04
C GLN A 64 9.17 8.76 4.54
N GLU A 65 8.26 9.14 5.45
CA GLU A 65 8.52 9.13 6.90
C GLU A 65 7.56 8.16 7.60
N GLY A 66 7.84 6.86 7.48
CA GLY A 66 7.15 5.82 8.23
C GLY A 66 8.12 5.12 9.18
N PHE A 67 7.73 4.92 10.43
CA PHE A 67 8.52 4.11 11.36
C PHE A 67 7.62 3.41 12.39
N THR A 68 8.12 2.29 12.89
CA THR A 68 7.39 1.36 13.75
C THR A 68 8.18 1.09 15.03
N GLU A 69 7.47 1.00 16.15
CA GLU A 69 8.04 0.71 17.47
C GLU A 69 7.17 -0.33 18.18
N GLU A 70 7.80 -1.35 18.77
CA GLU A 70 7.11 -2.33 19.60
C GLU A 70 7.13 -1.92 21.07
N SER A 71 5.98 -1.98 21.73
CA SER A 71 5.85 -1.67 23.15
C SER A 71 4.57 -2.29 23.75
N TRP A 72 3.88 -1.56 24.64
CA TRP A 72 2.66 -2.00 25.30
C TRP A 72 1.71 -0.83 25.55
N ALA A 73 0.43 -1.12 25.74
CA ALA A 73 -0.57 -0.17 26.21
C ALA A 73 -1.41 -0.77 27.34
N THR A 74 -1.96 0.06 28.23
CA THR A 74 -2.78 -0.41 29.37
C THR A 74 -4.14 0.27 29.37
N HIS A 75 -5.20 -0.52 29.39
CA HIS A 75 -6.59 -0.05 29.49
C HIS A 75 -7.11 -0.17 30.94
N TYR A 76 -7.72 0.89 31.45
CA TYR A 76 -8.19 0.95 32.84
C TYR A 76 -9.19 2.07 33.08
N ASP A 77 -10.04 1.88 34.10
CA ASP A 77 -10.89 2.92 34.68
C ASP A 77 -10.07 3.78 35.65
N THR A 78 -9.88 5.05 35.29
CA THR A 78 -9.19 6.05 36.13
C THR A 78 -9.97 6.42 37.39
N ARG A 79 -11.26 6.10 37.46
CA ARG A 79 -12.18 6.48 38.54
C ARG A 79 -12.63 5.31 39.39
N LEU A 80 -12.04 4.13 39.24
CA LEU A 80 -12.43 2.91 39.95
C LEU A 80 -12.62 3.11 41.48
N ASN A 81 -11.75 3.90 42.11
CA ASN A 81 -11.78 4.15 43.55
C ASN A 81 -12.68 5.34 43.96
N ASN A 82 -13.47 5.90 43.04
CA ASN A 82 -14.38 7.02 43.31
C ASN A 82 -15.84 6.63 43.00
N PRO A 83 -16.57 6.13 44.01
CA PRO A 83 -17.92 5.60 43.82
C PRO A 83 -18.97 6.66 43.42
N ASP A 84 -18.66 7.95 43.59
CA ASP A 84 -19.58 9.05 43.25
C ASP A 84 -19.48 9.50 41.77
N ARG A 85 -18.57 8.90 41.00
CA ARG A 85 -18.35 9.25 39.58
C ARG A 85 -18.50 8.02 38.70
N SER A 86 -19.13 8.24 37.54
CA SER A 86 -19.16 7.21 36.50
C SER A 86 -17.75 6.84 36.03
N PRO A 87 -17.50 5.57 35.66
CA PRO A 87 -16.23 5.11 35.11
C PRO A 87 -15.70 6.02 33.99
N GLU A 88 -14.39 6.24 33.97
CA GLU A 88 -13.69 6.95 32.89
C GLU A 88 -12.51 6.09 32.44
N TRP A 89 -12.77 5.32 31.39
CA TRP A 89 -11.83 4.37 30.81
C TRP A 89 -10.86 5.06 29.87
N ARG A 90 -9.57 4.81 30.09
CA ARG A 90 -8.48 5.38 29.31
C ARG A 90 -7.50 4.30 28.89
N LEU A 91 -6.83 4.56 27.78
CA LEU A 91 -5.70 3.77 27.31
C LEU A 91 -4.42 4.56 27.57
N TYR A 92 -3.58 4.05 28.46
CA TYR A 92 -2.24 4.55 28.69
C TYR A 92 -1.25 3.98 27.66
N TYR A 93 -0.32 4.79 27.16
CA TYR A 93 0.76 4.39 26.26
C TYR A 93 2.11 5.00 26.68
N PRO A 94 3.23 4.25 26.66
CA PRO A 94 4.54 4.79 27.01
C PRO A 94 5.06 5.79 25.95
N SER A 95 5.97 6.68 26.34
CA SER A 95 6.75 7.48 25.39
C SER A 95 7.59 6.57 24.50
N ASN A 96 7.52 6.84 23.20
CA ASN A 96 8.33 6.25 22.16
C ASN A 96 8.39 7.23 20.97
N PRO A 97 9.28 7.01 19.98
CA PRO A 97 9.38 7.86 18.80
C PRO A 97 8.04 8.18 18.11
N VAL A 98 7.09 7.22 18.05
CA VAL A 98 5.79 7.42 17.36
C VAL A 98 4.93 8.38 18.17
N THR A 99 4.88 8.17 19.49
CA THR A 99 4.10 9.01 20.39
C THR A 99 4.63 10.42 20.51
N GLU A 100 5.94 10.60 20.31
CA GLU A 100 6.60 11.90 20.27
C GLU A 100 6.38 12.65 18.94
N ALA A 101 6.09 11.93 17.86
CA ALA A 101 5.80 12.51 16.55
C ALA A 101 4.36 13.02 16.42
N MET A 102 3.43 12.51 17.22
CA MET A 102 2.01 12.89 17.20
C MET A 102 1.80 14.39 17.43
N LYS A 103 0.83 14.96 16.73
CA LYS A 103 0.38 16.34 16.88
C LYS A 103 -1.13 16.41 16.98
N ALA A 104 -1.61 17.49 17.58
CA ALA A 104 -3.04 17.81 17.53
C ALA A 104 -3.47 17.99 16.06
N GLY A 105 -4.56 17.33 15.68
CA GLY A 105 -5.03 17.27 14.28
C GLY A 105 -4.71 15.95 13.59
N ASP A 106 -3.68 15.21 14.00
CA ASP A 106 -3.41 13.88 13.44
C ASP A 106 -4.55 12.90 13.78
N THR A 107 -4.66 11.83 12.99
CA THR A 107 -5.64 10.77 13.24
C THR A 107 -4.96 9.55 13.83
N LEU A 108 -5.50 9.09 14.95
CA LEU A 108 -5.17 7.82 15.59
C LEU A 108 -6.19 6.75 15.18
N PHE A 109 -5.68 5.67 14.61
CA PHE A 109 -6.37 4.41 14.41
C PHE A 109 -5.84 3.41 15.44
N LEU A 110 -6.70 3.02 16.37
CA LEU A 110 -6.40 2.01 17.38
C LEU A 110 -7.16 0.73 17.02
N ALA A 111 -6.47 -0.22 16.40
CA ALA A 111 -7.03 -1.51 16.03
C ALA A 111 -6.51 -2.61 16.95
N LYS A 112 -7.35 -3.61 17.26
CA LYS A 112 -6.92 -4.81 17.96
C LYS A 112 -6.93 -5.97 16.98
N ASP A 113 -5.80 -6.65 16.83
CA ASP A 113 -5.73 -7.83 15.98
C ASP A 113 -6.29 -9.09 16.66
N GLN A 114 -6.51 -10.14 15.87
CA GLN A 114 -7.00 -11.44 16.35
C GLN A 114 -6.03 -12.14 17.35
N GLY A 115 -4.78 -11.68 17.43
CA GLY A 115 -3.79 -12.14 18.41
C GLY A 115 -3.83 -11.38 19.74
N GLY A 116 -4.68 -10.34 19.85
CA GLY A 116 -4.78 -9.47 21.02
C GLY A 116 -3.70 -8.38 21.09
N VAL A 117 -2.97 -8.11 20.02
CA VAL A 117 -2.01 -7.00 19.92
C VAL A 117 -2.74 -5.73 19.50
N LEU A 118 -2.40 -4.59 20.13
CA LEU A 118 -2.93 -3.28 19.74
C LEU A 118 -2.04 -2.61 18.70
N TRP A 119 -2.62 -2.30 17.55
CA TRP A 119 -2.04 -1.50 16.50
C TRP A 119 -2.39 -0.04 16.75
N PHE A 120 -1.39 0.74 17.16
CA PHE A 120 -1.50 2.17 17.45
C PHE A 120 -0.94 2.95 16.25
N ILE A 121 -1.78 3.22 15.26
CA ILE A 121 -1.38 3.79 13.97
C ILE A 121 -1.75 5.27 13.94
N VAL A 122 -0.79 6.13 13.64
CA VAL A 122 -0.99 7.59 13.57
C VAL A 122 -0.62 8.09 12.18
N ALA A 123 -1.54 8.86 11.57
CA ALA A 123 -1.34 9.50 10.28
C ALA A 123 -1.65 11.00 10.35
N PRO A 124 -0.83 11.87 9.71
CA PRO A 124 -1.09 13.30 9.65
C PRO A 124 -2.41 13.65 8.95
N GLU A 125 -3.04 14.72 9.41
CA GLU A 125 -4.26 15.27 8.79
C GLU A 125 -4.06 15.59 7.30
N GLY A 126 -5.00 15.13 6.48
CA GLY A 126 -5.03 15.36 5.03
C GLY A 126 -4.01 14.53 4.25
N SER A 127 -3.26 13.63 4.89
CA SER A 127 -2.26 12.79 4.23
C SER A 127 -2.88 11.65 3.43
N THR A 128 -2.13 11.10 2.47
CA THR A 128 -2.52 9.92 1.69
C THR A 128 -2.75 8.71 2.62
N SER A 129 -1.86 8.46 3.58
CA SER A 129 -2.01 7.36 4.54
C SER A 129 -3.27 7.49 5.41
N GLU A 130 -3.64 8.71 5.80
CA GLU A 130 -4.89 8.93 6.52
C GLU A 130 -6.11 8.54 5.67
N GLN A 131 -6.15 8.96 4.41
CA GLN A 131 -7.27 8.64 3.51
C GLN A 131 -7.38 7.15 3.22
N GLN A 132 -6.24 6.49 3.02
CA GLN A 132 -6.15 5.05 2.86
C GLN A 132 -6.71 4.31 4.07
N LEU A 133 -6.31 4.69 5.29
CA LEU A 133 -6.78 4.03 6.51
C LEU A 133 -8.27 4.29 6.78
N PHE A 134 -8.78 5.48 6.47
CA PHE A 134 -10.23 5.74 6.52
C PHE A 134 -11.01 4.87 5.55
N TRP A 135 -10.47 4.64 4.35
CA TRP A 135 -11.10 3.77 3.37
C TRP A 135 -11.02 2.30 3.80
N LEU A 136 -9.85 1.82 4.24
CA LEU A 136 -9.62 0.44 4.70
C LEU A 136 -10.55 0.06 5.85
N PHE A 137 -10.62 0.91 6.89
CA PHE A 137 -11.44 0.63 8.07
C PHE A 137 -12.90 1.07 7.93
N GLY A 138 -13.22 1.83 6.87
CA GLY A 138 -14.57 2.34 6.62
C GLY A 138 -15.09 3.27 7.72
N LEU A 139 -14.21 3.97 8.45
CA LEU A 139 -14.56 4.82 9.58
C LEU A 139 -13.90 6.19 9.47
N ARG A 140 -14.67 7.26 9.70
CA ARG A 140 -14.18 8.64 9.75
C ARG A 140 -14.72 9.33 11.01
N PRO A 141 -13.87 9.91 11.87
CA PRO A 141 -14.33 10.63 13.06
C PRO A 141 -14.86 12.02 12.68
N GLU A 142 -16.07 12.35 13.14
CA GLU A 142 -16.67 13.69 12.98
C GLU A 142 -16.27 14.66 14.11
N GLY A 143 -15.58 14.17 15.16
CA GLY A 143 -15.24 14.95 16.34
C GLY A 143 -13.97 14.50 17.05
N LYS A 144 -13.84 14.90 18.32
CA LYS A 144 -12.68 14.62 19.18
C LYS A 144 -12.80 13.33 20.00
N SER A 145 -13.92 12.62 19.89
CA SER A 145 -14.10 11.31 20.52
C SER A 145 -13.78 10.21 19.51
N PHE A 146 -13.45 9.02 20.00
CA PHE A 146 -13.36 7.86 19.13
C PHE A 146 -14.73 7.54 18.52
N VAL A 147 -14.70 7.14 17.25
CA VAL A 147 -15.75 6.32 16.62
C VAL A 147 -15.18 4.92 16.45
N SER A 148 -15.95 3.86 16.69
CA SER A 148 -15.46 2.49 16.60
C SER A 148 -16.44 1.56 15.92
N ARG A 149 -15.90 0.41 15.49
CA ARG A 149 -16.65 -0.75 15.03
C ARG A 149 -15.89 -2.02 15.37
N GLU A 150 -16.62 -3.11 15.53
CA GLU A 150 -16.10 -4.48 15.43
C GLU A 150 -16.13 -4.95 13.96
N PHE A 151 -15.31 -5.95 13.65
CA PHE A 151 -15.35 -6.66 12.38
C PHE A 151 -16.07 -7.99 12.55
N SER A 152 -16.79 -8.42 11.52
CA SER A 152 -17.59 -9.66 11.53
C SER A 152 -17.28 -10.55 10.33
N ASP A 153 -17.73 -11.81 10.36
CA ASP A 153 -17.51 -12.76 9.26
C ASP A 153 -18.25 -12.36 7.95
N GLU A 154 -19.12 -11.35 8.00
CA GLU A 154 -19.86 -10.83 6.82
C GLU A 154 -19.10 -9.76 6.03
N GLU A 155 -17.84 -9.45 6.37
CA GLU A 155 -17.03 -8.49 5.62
C GLU A 155 -16.78 -8.94 4.16
N PRO A 156 -16.64 -8.01 3.21
CA PRO A 156 -16.21 -8.37 1.86
C PRO A 156 -14.78 -8.94 1.88
N GLU A 157 -14.47 -9.77 0.88
CA GLU A 157 -13.08 -10.16 0.61
C GLU A 157 -12.23 -8.92 0.32
N LEU A 158 -11.01 -8.90 0.83
CA LEU A 158 -10.04 -7.86 0.62
C LEU A 158 -9.72 -7.75 -0.86
N ASP A 159 -10.05 -6.60 -1.45
CA ASP A 159 -9.63 -6.25 -2.79
C ASP A 159 -8.14 -5.86 -2.84
N PHE A 160 -7.65 -5.56 -4.04
CA PHE A 160 -6.27 -5.14 -4.27
C PHE A 160 -5.88 -3.91 -3.43
N ALA A 161 -6.75 -2.91 -3.31
CA ALA A 161 -6.46 -1.67 -2.59
C ALA A 161 -6.34 -1.94 -1.08
N ALA A 162 -7.21 -2.79 -0.53
CA ALA A 162 -7.15 -3.17 0.88
C ALA A 162 -5.86 -3.94 1.21
N ARG A 163 -5.50 -4.92 0.37
CA ARG A 163 -4.23 -5.68 0.50
C ARG A 163 -3.01 -4.77 0.40
N PHE A 164 -3.03 -3.81 -0.51
CA PHE A 164 -1.96 -2.82 -0.65
C PHE A 164 -1.75 -2.01 0.63
N ILE A 165 -2.84 -1.52 1.23
CA ILE A 165 -2.77 -0.71 2.46
C ILE A 165 -2.32 -1.57 3.65
N LEU A 166 -2.81 -2.82 3.75
CA LEU A 166 -2.38 -3.77 4.77
C LEU A 166 -0.88 -4.08 4.68
N ASP A 167 -0.36 -4.28 3.46
CA ASP A 167 1.08 -4.48 3.24
C ASP A 167 1.88 -3.24 3.65
N GLU A 168 1.38 -2.03 3.37
CA GLU A 168 2.03 -0.77 3.73
C GLU A 168 2.13 -0.56 5.24
N ILE A 169 1.13 -0.98 6.02
CA ILE A 169 1.20 -0.96 7.48
C ILE A 169 1.94 -2.18 8.07
N GLY A 170 2.39 -3.12 7.24
CA GLY A 170 3.17 -4.28 7.66
C GLY A 170 2.35 -5.46 8.18
N VAL A 171 1.05 -5.53 7.85
CA VAL A 171 0.20 -6.68 8.16
C VAL A 171 0.48 -7.80 7.14
N GLU A 172 0.99 -8.93 7.62
CA GLU A 172 1.10 -10.13 6.79
C GLU A 172 -0.26 -10.81 6.68
N PHE A 173 -0.75 -10.99 5.45
CA PHE A 173 -2.00 -11.67 5.15
C PHE A 173 -1.77 -12.98 4.39
N GLU A 174 -2.62 -13.98 4.68
CA GLU A 174 -2.65 -15.26 3.98
C GLU A 174 -3.57 -15.18 2.77
N GLU A 175 -3.12 -15.74 1.65
CA GLU A 175 -3.94 -15.79 0.45
C GLU A 175 -4.77 -17.08 0.37
N PRO A 176 -6.04 -16.99 -0.06
CA PRO A 176 -7.00 -18.09 0.02
C PRO A 176 -6.69 -19.32 -0.88
N GLU A 177 -5.75 -19.25 -1.83
CA GLU A 177 -5.46 -20.34 -2.79
C GLU A 177 -4.06 -20.97 -2.72
N ALA A 178 -3.36 -20.83 -1.58
CA ALA A 178 -1.94 -21.19 -1.41
C ALA A 178 -1.55 -22.60 -1.92
N ASP A 179 -2.41 -23.62 -1.75
CA ASP A 179 -2.09 -25.01 -2.10
C ASP A 179 -2.09 -25.28 -3.62
N LYS A 180 -2.90 -24.56 -4.40
CA LYS A 180 -2.99 -24.76 -5.87
C LYS A 180 -1.76 -24.20 -6.59
N LEU A 181 -1.12 -23.20 -5.99
CA LEU A 181 -0.01 -22.45 -6.56
C LEU A 181 1.34 -23.17 -6.44
N ASP A 182 1.46 -24.16 -5.56
CA ASP A 182 2.71 -24.87 -5.30
C ASP A 182 3.28 -25.56 -6.54
N SER A 183 2.42 -26.23 -7.31
CA SER A 183 2.82 -26.91 -8.54
C SER A 183 3.42 -25.96 -9.58
N ILE A 184 2.99 -24.70 -9.61
CA ILE A 184 3.46 -23.69 -10.56
C ILE A 184 4.88 -23.25 -10.23
N ILE A 185 5.18 -23.09 -8.93
CA ILE A 185 6.48 -22.57 -8.47
C ILE A 185 7.54 -23.67 -8.29
N GLU A 186 7.16 -24.95 -8.25
CA GLU A 186 8.08 -26.08 -8.10
C GLU A 186 9.24 -26.06 -9.09
N ARG A 187 8.97 -25.64 -10.34
CA ARG A 187 9.97 -25.53 -11.42
C ARG A 187 11.16 -24.60 -11.09
N PHE A 188 11.00 -23.71 -10.11
CA PHE A 188 12.05 -22.79 -9.69
C PHE A 188 12.87 -23.31 -8.50
N GLY A 189 12.44 -24.41 -7.88
CA GLY A 189 13.12 -25.01 -6.73
C GLY A 189 13.29 -24.02 -5.58
N THR A 190 14.54 -23.63 -5.31
CA THR A 190 14.96 -22.66 -4.28
C THR A 190 15.61 -21.41 -4.88
N THR A 191 15.43 -21.16 -6.18
CA THR A 191 16.00 -20.01 -6.88
C THR A 191 14.89 -19.06 -7.33
N PHE A 192 15.10 -17.77 -7.20
CA PHE A 192 14.18 -16.79 -7.77
C PHE A 192 14.43 -16.60 -9.27
N PRO A 193 13.39 -16.71 -10.12
CA PRO A 193 13.50 -16.39 -11.54
C PRO A 193 13.65 -14.89 -11.77
N LYS A 194 13.96 -14.51 -13.02
CA LYS A 194 13.92 -13.11 -13.43
C LYS A 194 12.48 -12.61 -13.41
N THR A 195 12.25 -11.35 -13.02
CA THR A 195 10.91 -10.76 -12.92
C THR A 195 10.10 -10.89 -14.22
N ALA A 196 10.72 -10.69 -15.38
CA ALA A 196 10.03 -10.82 -16.66
C ALA A 196 9.55 -12.27 -16.95
N GLU A 197 10.34 -13.27 -16.58
CA GLU A 197 9.95 -14.69 -16.71
C GLU A 197 8.82 -15.03 -15.74
N PHE A 198 8.86 -14.45 -14.54
CA PHE A 198 7.84 -14.66 -13.51
C PHE A 198 6.51 -14.00 -13.87
N SER A 199 6.53 -12.74 -14.30
CA SER A 199 5.34 -12.04 -14.81
C SER A 199 4.74 -12.77 -16.01
N HIS A 200 5.57 -13.31 -16.90
CA HIS A 200 5.08 -14.12 -18.01
C HIS A 200 4.39 -15.41 -17.53
N LEU A 201 4.99 -16.12 -16.57
CA LEU A 201 4.39 -17.32 -16.00
C LEU A 201 3.05 -17.03 -15.33
N ALA A 202 2.95 -15.95 -14.55
CA ALA A 202 1.71 -15.55 -13.90
C ALA A 202 0.57 -15.39 -14.93
N ARG A 203 0.83 -14.75 -16.08
CA ARG A 203 -0.17 -14.64 -17.15
C ARG A 203 -0.53 -15.99 -17.78
N LEU A 204 0.44 -16.90 -17.92
CA LEU A 204 0.18 -18.23 -18.49
C LEU A 204 -0.66 -19.12 -17.57
N THR A 205 -0.57 -18.92 -16.26
CA THR A 205 -1.30 -19.69 -15.26
C THR A 205 -2.63 -19.06 -14.84
N LEU A 206 -3.06 -18.01 -15.56
CA LEU A 206 -4.36 -17.37 -15.43
C LEU A 206 -5.01 -17.17 -16.82
N PRO A 207 -5.22 -18.27 -17.59
CA PRO A 207 -5.62 -18.20 -19.01
C PRO A 207 -7.01 -17.62 -19.26
N GLU A 208 -7.87 -17.57 -18.25
CA GLU A 208 -9.20 -16.97 -18.29
C GLU A 208 -9.17 -15.44 -18.32
N VAL A 209 -8.06 -14.82 -17.91
CA VAL A 209 -7.90 -13.36 -17.88
C VAL A 209 -7.28 -12.86 -19.18
N ARG A 210 -8.01 -11.99 -19.88
CA ARG A 210 -7.61 -11.41 -21.17
C ARG A 210 -7.61 -9.89 -21.12
N ALA A 211 -6.49 -9.27 -21.51
CA ALA A 211 -6.37 -7.81 -21.51
C ALA A 211 -7.21 -7.14 -22.61
N GLU A 212 -7.53 -7.86 -23.69
CA GLU A 212 -8.38 -7.35 -24.78
C GLU A 212 -9.82 -7.13 -24.33
N ASP A 213 -10.30 -7.93 -23.38
CA ASP A 213 -11.67 -7.84 -22.84
C ASP A 213 -11.78 -6.67 -21.86
N ASP A 214 -10.85 -6.59 -20.90
CA ASP A 214 -10.74 -5.48 -19.95
C ASP A 214 -9.28 -5.28 -19.51
N PRO A 215 -8.59 -4.22 -19.98
CA PRO A 215 -7.19 -3.97 -19.64
C PRO A 215 -6.97 -3.57 -18.18
N ASP A 216 -7.97 -2.96 -17.53
CA ASP A 216 -7.91 -2.54 -16.13
C ASP A 216 -8.00 -3.76 -15.21
N ALA A 217 -9.01 -4.62 -15.44
CA ALA A 217 -9.20 -5.84 -14.66
C ALA A 217 -8.06 -6.85 -14.88
N ALA A 218 -7.59 -7.01 -16.13
CA ALA A 218 -6.50 -7.93 -16.42
C ALA A 218 -5.18 -7.53 -15.75
N LEU A 219 -4.87 -6.23 -15.72
CA LEU A 219 -3.65 -5.74 -15.06
C LEU A 219 -3.66 -6.08 -13.57
N ILE A 220 -4.77 -5.81 -12.86
CA ILE A 220 -4.90 -6.11 -11.43
C ILE A 220 -4.85 -7.62 -11.17
N ALA A 221 -5.61 -8.41 -11.92
CA ALA A 221 -5.64 -9.87 -11.73
C ALA A 221 -4.26 -10.51 -11.95
N TRP A 222 -3.49 -10.06 -12.95
CA TRP A 222 -2.14 -10.56 -13.18
C TRP A 222 -1.14 -10.14 -12.10
N LEU A 223 -1.28 -8.94 -11.53
CA LEU A 223 -0.45 -8.48 -10.41
C LEU A 223 -0.75 -9.25 -9.13
N ASP A 224 -2.03 -9.43 -8.79
CA ASP A 224 -2.46 -10.23 -7.65
C ASP A 224 -1.97 -11.67 -7.76
N HIS A 225 -2.14 -12.29 -8.94
CA HIS A 225 -1.69 -13.67 -9.14
C HIS A 225 -0.16 -13.81 -9.12
N GLU A 226 0.58 -12.81 -9.62
CA GLU A 226 2.05 -12.80 -9.49
C GLU A 226 2.49 -12.61 -8.04
N GLU A 227 1.83 -11.72 -7.28
CA GLU A 227 2.06 -11.54 -5.84
C GLU A 227 1.91 -12.85 -5.10
N ALA A 228 0.85 -13.58 -5.42
CA ALA A 228 0.52 -14.84 -4.80
C ALA A 228 1.58 -15.92 -5.01
N LEU A 229 1.96 -16.10 -6.27
CA LEU A 229 3.05 -16.97 -6.65
C LEU A 229 4.37 -16.55 -5.97
N PHE A 230 4.62 -15.24 -5.88
CA PHE A 230 5.85 -14.71 -5.31
C PHE A 230 5.95 -14.99 -3.81
N ARG A 231 4.91 -14.69 -3.02
CA ARG A 231 4.90 -14.92 -1.57
C ARG A 231 5.13 -16.39 -1.25
N ARG A 232 4.54 -17.29 -2.04
CA ARG A 232 4.74 -18.73 -1.87
C ARG A 232 6.17 -19.18 -2.17
N LEU A 233 6.72 -18.73 -3.30
CA LEU A 233 8.11 -19.00 -3.65
C LEU A 233 9.07 -18.40 -2.62
N GLU A 234 8.79 -17.19 -2.16
CA GLU A 234 9.60 -16.51 -1.14
C GLU A 234 9.65 -17.30 0.15
N ARG A 235 8.48 -17.71 0.68
CA ARG A 235 8.43 -18.56 1.88
C ARG A 235 9.27 -19.82 1.71
N LYS A 236 9.15 -20.52 0.57
CA LYS A 236 9.92 -21.74 0.29
C LYS A 236 11.43 -21.49 0.25
N VAL A 237 11.87 -20.45 -0.46
CA VAL A 237 13.29 -20.10 -0.59
C VAL A 237 13.86 -19.66 0.76
N VAL A 238 13.12 -18.85 1.50
CA VAL A 238 13.55 -18.31 2.80
C VAL A 238 13.62 -19.42 3.85
N SER A 239 12.58 -20.24 3.98
CA SER A 239 12.58 -21.39 4.89
C SER A 239 13.75 -22.33 4.60
N SER A 240 13.97 -22.70 3.34
CA SER A 240 15.09 -23.57 2.96
C SER A 240 16.45 -22.99 3.33
N ARG A 241 16.64 -21.66 3.18
CA ARG A 241 17.90 -21.01 3.57
C ARG A 241 18.07 -20.94 5.09
N ILE A 242 16.99 -20.66 5.84
CA ILE A 242 17.02 -20.64 7.30
C ILE A 242 17.35 -22.03 7.85
N GLU A 243 16.73 -23.08 7.31
CA GLU A 243 16.98 -24.48 7.69
C GLU A 243 18.43 -24.91 7.41
N ALA A 244 19.01 -24.44 6.29
CA ALA A 244 20.42 -24.69 5.97
C ALA A 244 21.38 -23.98 6.95
N GLY A 245 20.91 -22.99 7.71
CA GLY A 245 21.69 -22.24 8.67
C GLY A 245 22.67 -21.22 8.07
N PHE A 246 23.23 -20.40 8.95
CA PHE A 246 24.24 -19.40 8.64
C PHE A 246 25.52 -19.73 9.43
N VAL A 247 26.27 -20.71 8.90
CA VAL A 247 27.49 -21.23 9.51
C VAL A 247 28.54 -21.42 8.41
N ASP A 248 29.77 -20.99 8.69
CA ASP A 248 30.95 -21.23 7.86
C ASP A 248 32.04 -21.98 8.65
N ASP A 249 33.19 -22.23 8.03
CA ASP A 249 34.31 -22.94 8.65
C ASP A 249 34.89 -22.21 9.89
N SER A 250 34.54 -20.93 10.09
CA SER A 250 34.98 -20.07 11.19
C SER A 250 33.94 -19.89 12.30
N GLY A 251 32.72 -20.41 12.12
CA GLY A 251 31.64 -20.36 13.09
C GLY A 251 30.35 -19.78 12.51
N THR A 252 29.65 -18.94 13.28
CA THR A 252 28.39 -18.32 12.84
C THR A 252 28.65 -17.25 11.78
N ASP A 253 28.07 -17.43 10.59
CA ASP A 253 28.15 -16.49 9.47
C ASP A 253 27.12 -15.36 9.62
N VAL A 254 27.43 -14.41 10.52
CA VAL A 254 26.56 -13.26 10.79
C VAL A 254 26.40 -12.36 9.56
N ASP A 255 27.47 -12.15 8.80
CA ASP A 255 27.44 -11.31 7.60
C ASP A 255 26.59 -11.93 6.48
N GLY A 256 26.66 -13.25 6.32
CA GLY A 256 25.79 -13.98 5.40
C GLY A 256 24.31 -13.91 5.78
N PHE A 257 23.99 -13.91 7.07
CA PHE A 257 22.62 -13.67 7.55
C PHE A 257 22.13 -12.25 7.20
N ILE A 258 22.94 -11.22 7.51
CA ILE A 258 22.59 -9.83 7.23
C ILE A 258 22.43 -9.61 5.72
N SER A 259 23.37 -10.09 4.91
CA SER A 259 23.33 -10.00 3.45
C SER A 259 22.10 -10.70 2.86
N PHE A 260 21.76 -11.88 3.37
CA PHE A 260 20.55 -12.59 2.97
C PHE A 260 19.27 -11.83 3.33
N SER A 261 19.16 -11.34 4.56
CA SER A 261 18.02 -10.53 5.01
C SER A 261 17.82 -9.29 4.15
N LEU A 262 18.90 -8.55 3.86
CA LEU A 262 18.88 -7.40 2.96
C LEU A 262 18.47 -7.79 1.52
N SER A 263 18.93 -8.94 1.03
CA SER A 263 18.55 -9.45 -0.29
C SER A 263 17.05 -9.70 -0.40
N VAL A 264 16.45 -10.33 0.62
CA VAL A 264 15.00 -10.58 0.70
C VAL A 264 14.23 -9.25 0.71
N GLN A 265 14.60 -8.32 1.59
CA GLN A 265 13.94 -7.01 1.68
C GLN A 265 14.05 -6.20 0.39
N ASN A 266 15.22 -6.15 -0.24
CA ASN A 266 15.42 -5.43 -1.50
C ASN A 266 14.63 -6.05 -2.65
N ARG A 267 14.45 -7.38 -2.66
CA ARG A 267 13.62 -8.07 -3.65
C ARG A 267 12.16 -7.64 -3.55
N ARG A 268 11.62 -7.57 -2.33
CA ARG A 268 10.25 -7.04 -2.09
C ARG A 268 10.11 -5.62 -2.64
N LYS A 269 11.07 -4.73 -2.35
CA LYS A 269 11.05 -3.32 -2.79
C LYS A 269 11.15 -3.13 -4.30
N SER A 270 11.93 -3.94 -5.00
CA SER A 270 12.19 -3.76 -6.45
C SER A 270 11.17 -4.48 -7.34
N ARG A 271 10.60 -5.59 -6.88
CA ARG A 271 9.77 -6.47 -7.73
C ARG A 271 8.53 -5.77 -8.27
N MET A 272 7.74 -5.13 -7.40
CA MET A 272 6.41 -4.63 -7.78
C MET A 272 6.48 -3.60 -8.91
N GLY A 273 7.48 -2.72 -8.91
CA GLY A 273 7.70 -1.78 -10.01
C GLY A 273 7.97 -2.48 -11.35
N HIS A 274 8.87 -3.46 -11.37
CA HIS A 274 9.18 -4.21 -12.58
C HIS A 274 8.03 -5.11 -13.05
N SER A 275 7.30 -5.72 -12.12
CA SER A 275 6.11 -6.53 -12.42
C SER A 275 5.03 -5.67 -13.08
N LEU A 276 4.76 -4.49 -12.53
CA LEU A 276 3.84 -3.50 -13.10
C LEU A 276 4.21 -3.14 -14.53
N GLU A 277 5.47 -2.79 -14.80
CA GLU A 277 5.90 -2.48 -16.17
C GLU A 277 5.78 -3.70 -17.10
N ASN A 278 6.08 -4.92 -16.64
CA ASN A 278 6.01 -6.12 -17.46
C ASN A 278 4.57 -6.48 -17.84
N HIS A 279 3.63 -6.37 -16.89
CA HIS A 279 2.21 -6.60 -17.17
C HIS A 279 1.61 -5.49 -18.00
N LEU A 280 1.96 -4.22 -17.74
CA LEU A 280 1.53 -3.10 -18.56
C LEU A 280 2.01 -3.23 -20.01
N ALA A 281 3.26 -3.66 -20.23
CA ALA A 281 3.76 -3.94 -21.57
C ALA A 281 2.96 -5.03 -22.29
N ALA A 282 2.54 -6.07 -21.57
CA ALA A 282 1.70 -7.13 -22.10
C ALA A 282 0.28 -6.62 -22.44
N VAL A 283 -0.32 -5.77 -21.58
CA VAL A 283 -1.60 -5.10 -21.87
C VAL A 283 -1.50 -4.25 -23.12
N LEU A 284 -0.48 -3.39 -23.23
CA LEU A 284 -0.27 -2.53 -24.41
C LEU A 284 -0.07 -3.36 -25.68
N GLY A 285 0.67 -4.46 -25.58
CA GLY A 285 0.90 -5.41 -26.68
C GLY A 285 -0.38 -6.10 -27.14
N ALA A 286 -1.23 -6.55 -26.21
CA ALA A 286 -2.52 -7.18 -26.52
C ALA A 286 -3.48 -6.22 -27.24
N HIS A 287 -3.30 -4.91 -27.08
CA HIS A 287 -4.07 -3.86 -27.74
C HIS A 287 -3.42 -3.32 -29.02
N ASP A 288 -2.32 -3.90 -29.49
CA ASP A 288 -1.55 -3.45 -30.67
C ASP A 288 -1.08 -1.98 -30.57
N ILE A 289 -0.81 -1.50 -29.35
CA ILE A 289 -0.30 -0.14 -29.14
C ILE A 289 1.20 -0.10 -29.41
N ARG A 290 1.62 0.66 -30.42
CA ARG A 290 3.06 0.86 -30.71
C ARG A 290 3.69 1.66 -29.58
N HIS A 291 4.77 1.13 -29.01
CA HIS A 291 5.49 1.77 -27.93
C HIS A 291 6.94 1.28 -27.89
N VAL A 292 7.78 2.04 -27.19
CA VAL A 292 9.13 1.64 -26.82
C VAL A 292 9.30 1.77 -25.30
N ARG A 293 9.88 0.75 -24.68
CA ARG A 293 10.21 0.75 -23.24
C ARG A 293 11.59 1.35 -23.00
N GLY A 294 11.71 2.21 -21.99
CA GLY A 294 13.00 2.72 -21.51
C GLY A 294 13.80 3.48 -22.56
N ALA A 295 13.13 4.18 -23.48
CA ALA A 295 13.78 4.97 -24.52
C ALA A 295 14.58 6.12 -23.92
N VAL A 296 15.78 6.36 -24.45
CA VAL A 296 16.62 7.49 -24.01
C VAL A 296 16.15 8.77 -24.68
N THR A 297 15.69 9.73 -23.87
CA THR A 297 15.29 11.07 -24.31
C THR A 297 16.38 12.10 -23.97
N GLU A 298 16.02 13.38 -23.89
CA GLU A 298 16.92 14.44 -23.48
C GLU A 298 17.50 14.16 -22.08
N HIS A 299 18.72 14.64 -21.85
CA HIS A 299 19.42 14.53 -20.56
C HIS A 299 19.62 13.11 -20.02
N ASN A 300 19.65 12.09 -20.90
CA ASN A 300 19.71 10.67 -20.54
C ASN A 300 18.53 10.19 -19.68
N HIS A 301 17.42 10.93 -19.67
CA HIS A 301 16.19 10.46 -19.06
C HIS A 301 15.62 9.26 -19.82
N LYS A 302 14.92 8.39 -19.09
CA LYS A 302 14.38 7.13 -19.61
C LYS A 302 12.95 6.95 -19.12
N PRO A 303 11.95 7.55 -19.78
CA PRO A 303 10.56 7.23 -19.49
C PRO A 303 10.32 5.72 -19.63
N ASP A 304 9.47 5.19 -18.75
CA ASP A 304 9.14 3.77 -18.72
C ASP A 304 8.54 3.34 -20.07
N PHE A 305 7.61 4.13 -20.60
CA PHE A 305 7.01 3.94 -21.92
C PHE A 305 6.93 5.24 -22.72
N LEU A 306 7.37 5.18 -23.98
CA LEU A 306 7.27 6.26 -24.96
C LEU A 306 6.48 5.78 -26.18
N PHE A 307 5.60 6.64 -26.70
CA PHE A 307 4.67 6.32 -27.78
C PHE A 307 4.75 7.35 -28.92
N PRO A 308 4.67 6.94 -30.20
CA PRO A 308 4.61 5.54 -30.66
C PRO A 308 5.99 4.85 -30.69
N ASP A 309 7.06 5.60 -30.96
CA ASP A 309 8.42 5.11 -31.11
C ASP A 309 9.44 6.26 -30.93
N LEU A 310 10.72 5.89 -30.80
CA LEU A 310 11.81 6.85 -30.59
C LEU A 310 12.09 7.70 -31.84
N GLU A 311 11.90 7.16 -33.04
CA GLU A 311 12.14 7.89 -34.30
C GLU A 311 11.19 9.09 -34.42
N THR A 312 9.90 8.85 -34.18
CA THR A 312 8.86 9.88 -34.16
C THR A 312 9.15 10.93 -33.08
N TYR A 313 9.60 10.50 -31.90
CA TYR A 313 9.99 11.41 -30.83
C TYR A 313 11.17 12.30 -31.21
N GLN A 314 12.22 11.72 -31.80
CA GLN A 314 13.41 12.47 -32.22
C GLN A 314 13.10 13.46 -33.35
N ALA A 315 12.26 13.05 -34.32
CA ALA A 315 11.84 13.89 -35.44
C ALA A 315 10.89 15.04 -35.04
N ALA A 316 10.20 14.92 -33.91
CA ALA A 316 9.27 15.94 -33.43
C ALA A 316 9.99 17.27 -33.13
N PRO A 317 9.35 18.41 -33.42
CA PRO A 317 9.90 19.73 -33.11
C PRO A 317 10.02 19.93 -31.59
N ALA A 318 10.84 20.90 -31.17
CA ALA A 318 11.02 21.23 -29.75
C ALA A 318 9.70 21.65 -29.06
N GLY A 319 8.74 22.20 -29.81
CA GLY A 319 7.40 22.54 -29.31
C GLY A 319 6.46 21.33 -29.10
N GLY A 320 6.93 20.12 -29.38
CA GLY A 320 6.17 18.88 -29.24
C GLY A 320 5.34 18.50 -30.45
N ASP A 321 4.80 17.28 -30.42
CA ASP A 321 3.92 16.73 -31.45
C ASP A 321 2.71 16.05 -30.78
N PRO A 322 1.47 16.33 -31.21
CA PRO A 322 0.26 15.80 -30.58
C PRO A 322 0.14 14.27 -30.63
N ARG A 323 0.91 13.59 -31.50
CA ARG A 323 0.99 12.13 -31.59
C ARG A 323 1.83 11.53 -30.46
N LEU A 324 2.73 12.30 -29.87
CA LEU A 324 3.60 11.82 -28.81
C LEU A 324 2.85 11.66 -27.50
N THR A 325 3.13 10.56 -26.81
CA THR A 325 2.67 10.30 -25.45
C THR A 325 3.80 9.64 -24.68
N MET A 326 3.80 9.84 -23.37
CA MET A 326 4.64 9.09 -22.44
C MET A 326 3.79 8.60 -21.27
N LEU A 327 4.19 7.46 -20.71
CA LEU A 327 3.60 6.90 -19.51
C LEU A 327 4.74 6.46 -18.59
N GLY A 328 4.84 7.12 -17.44
CA GLY A 328 5.60 6.59 -16.30
C GLY A 328 4.75 5.53 -15.59
N ALA A 329 5.39 4.53 -14.98
CA ALA A 329 4.73 3.52 -14.17
C ALA A 329 5.38 3.48 -12.77
N LYS A 330 4.58 3.73 -11.73
CA LYS A 330 5.04 3.67 -10.34
C LYS A 330 4.03 2.89 -9.51
N SER A 331 4.44 1.75 -8.94
CA SER A 331 3.59 1.00 -8.00
C SER A 331 3.08 1.89 -6.86
N THR A 332 3.95 2.77 -6.35
CA THR A 332 3.63 3.80 -5.37
C THR A 332 4.19 5.14 -5.82
N CYS A 333 3.35 6.17 -5.91
CA CYS A 333 3.73 7.52 -6.29
C CYS A 333 4.51 8.21 -5.16
N LYS A 334 3.91 8.36 -3.97
CA LYS A 334 4.44 9.26 -2.92
C LYS A 334 4.99 10.56 -3.53
N ASP A 335 6.17 11.06 -3.17
CA ASP A 335 6.79 12.22 -3.84
C ASP A 335 7.49 11.90 -5.19
N ARG A 336 7.62 10.61 -5.55
CA ARG A 336 8.40 10.16 -6.72
C ARG A 336 7.72 10.46 -8.06
N TRP A 337 6.44 10.84 -8.07
CA TRP A 337 5.75 11.26 -9.31
C TRP A 337 6.43 12.46 -9.99
N ARG A 338 7.09 13.32 -9.21
CA ARG A 338 7.79 14.50 -9.74
C ARG A 338 8.92 14.14 -10.70
N GLN A 339 9.50 12.95 -10.56
CA GLN A 339 10.57 12.46 -11.45
C GLN A 339 10.07 12.33 -12.89
N VAL A 340 8.81 11.91 -13.08
CA VAL A 340 8.18 11.79 -14.40
C VAL A 340 8.08 13.15 -15.09
N LEU A 341 7.94 14.24 -14.34
CA LEU A 341 7.86 15.59 -14.89
C LEU A 341 9.15 16.06 -15.56
N ALA A 342 10.29 15.44 -15.29
CA ALA A 342 11.56 15.77 -15.94
C ALA A 342 11.77 14.96 -17.24
N GLU A 343 11.06 13.87 -17.43
CA GLU A 343 11.27 12.94 -18.54
C GLU A 343 10.58 13.43 -19.83
N ALA A 344 11.24 13.29 -20.99
CA ALA A 344 10.72 13.64 -22.32
C ALA A 344 10.18 15.09 -22.49
N GLU A 345 11.08 16.03 -22.78
CA GLU A 345 10.77 17.47 -22.87
C GLU A 345 9.74 17.83 -23.95
N LYS A 346 9.70 17.05 -25.04
CA LYS A 346 8.78 17.30 -26.17
C LYS A 346 7.32 16.93 -25.87
N ILE A 347 7.03 16.43 -24.68
CA ILE A 347 5.70 15.99 -24.24
C ILE A 347 5.27 16.84 -23.05
N SER A 348 4.38 17.81 -23.31
CA SER A 348 3.92 18.76 -22.29
C SER A 348 3.01 18.12 -21.24
N ARG A 349 1.99 17.36 -21.68
CA ARG A 349 1.10 16.60 -20.80
C ARG A 349 1.58 15.16 -20.67
N LYS A 350 1.96 14.79 -19.46
CA LYS A 350 2.53 13.48 -19.13
C LYS A 350 1.47 12.60 -18.49
N HIS A 351 1.69 11.29 -18.49
CA HIS A 351 0.80 10.35 -17.84
C HIS A 351 1.60 9.51 -16.85
N LEU A 352 1.00 9.19 -15.71
CA LEU A 352 1.59 8.33 -14.70
C LEU A 352 0.59 7.25 -14.33
N LEU A 353 0.94 5.99 -14.59
CA LEU A 353 0.21 4.86 -14.07
C LEU A 353 0.66 4.55 -12.64
N THR A 354 -0.30 4.38 -11.74
CA THR A 354 -0.04 3.93 -10.37
C THR A 354 -1.05 2.93 -9.85
N LEU A 355 -0.60 2.17 -8.83
CA LEU A 355 -1.40 1.22 -8.08
C LEU A 355 -1.71 1.74 -6.66
N GLU A 356 -1.18 2.91 -6.29
CA GLU A 356 -1.35 3.48 -4.95
C GLU A 356 -2.81 3.90 -4.72
N PRO A 357 -3.52 3.30 -3.76
CA PRO A 357 -4.89 3.66 -3.48
C PRO A 357 -4.96 5.01 -2.75
N GLY A 358 -5.99 5.81 -3.04
CA GLY A 358 -6.45 6.85 -2.12
C GLY A 358 -5.46 8.00 -1.90
N ILE A 359 -4.68 8.35 -2.94
CA ILE A 359 -3.79 9.52 -2.93
C ILE A 359 -4.58 10.77 -2.52
N SER A 360 -4.03 11.56 -1.60
CA SER A 360 -4.69 12.75 -1.07
C SER A 360 -5.07 13.79 -2.15
N GLU A 361 -6.20 14.48 -1.96
CA GLU A 361 -6.66 15.54 -2.87
C GLU A 361 -5.62 16.65 -3.09
N PRO A 362 -4.91 17.16 -2.06
CA PRO A 362 -3.85 18.13 -2.27
C PRO A 362 -2.75 17.63 -3.22
N GLN A 363 -2.40 16.35 -3.15
CA GLN A 363 -1.37 15.75 -4.00
C GLN A 363 -1.86 15.55 -5.44
N THR A 364 -3.08 15.05 -5.65
CA THR A 364 -3.66 14.95 -7.01
C THR A 364 -3.86 16.32 -7.66
N ASN A 365 -4.24 17.34 -6.89
CA ASN A 365 -4.35 18.71 -7.40
C ASN A 365 -2.99 19.27 -7.84
N GLN A 366 -1.90 18.94 -7.13
CA GLN A 366 -0.54 19.29 -7.56
C GLN A 366 -0.12 18.57 -8.85
N MET A 367 -0.48 17.29 -8.99
CA MET A 367 -0.24 16.52 -10.22
C MET A 367 -0.96 17.16 -11.41
N GLU A 368 -2.25 17.48 -11.26
CA GLU A 368 -3.04 18.12 -12.31
C GLU A 368 -2.47 19.49 -12.70
N ALA A 369 -2.16 20.33 -11.72
CA ALA A 369 -1.54 21.64 -11.93
C ALA A 369 -0.19 21.54 -12.66
N SER A 370 0.52 20.42 -12.50
CA SER A 370 1.79 20.13 -13.17
C SER A 370 1.62 19.47 -14.56
N SER A 371 0.39 19.43 -15.10
CA SER A 371 0.06 18.75 -16.35
C SER A 371 0.40 17.25 -16.38
N LEU A 372 0.34 16.60 -15.22
CA LEU A 372 0.43 15.15 -15.10
C LEU A 372 -0.99 14.56 -15.01
N GLN A 373 -1.35 13.71 -15.95
CA GLN A 373 -2.58 12.92 -15.91
C GLN A 373 -2.34 11.63 -15.14
N LEU A 374 -3.06 11.43 -14.03
CA LEU A 374 -2.98 10.17 -13.30
C LEU A 374 -3.82 9.10 -14.00
N VAL A 375 -3.22 7.92 -14.17
CA VAL A 375 -3.84 6.71 -14.70
C VAL A 375 -3.86 5.69 -13.56
N VAL A 376 -5.04 5.21 -13.20
CA VAL A 376 -5.24 4.26 -12.11
C VAL A 376 -6.15 3.17 -12.65
N PRO A 377 -5.88 1.87 -12.42
CA PRO A 377 -6.80 0.82 -12.82
C PRO A 377 -8.18 1.02 -12.19
N ALA A 378 -9.24 0.83 -12.98
CA ALA A 378 -10.62 1.03 -12.54
C ALA A 378 -10.99 0.35 -11.19
N PRO A 379 -10.52 -0.88 -10.88
CA PRO A 379 -10.79 -1.51 -9.57
C PRO A 379 -10.29 -0.70 -8.36
N VAL A 380 -9.25 0.13 -8.53
CA VAL A 380 -8.64 0.92 -7.44
C VAL A 380 -9.33 2.29 -7.28
N HIS A 381 -10.14 2.73 -8.25
CA HIS A 381 -10.78 4.06 -8.20
C HIS A 381 -11.69 4.23 -6.98
N GLY A 382 -12.27 3.15 -6.46
CA GLY A 382 -13.15 3.18 -5.28
C GLY A 382 -12.48 3.71 -4.01
N SER A 383 -11.14 3.70 -3.96
CA SER A 383 -10.38 4.25 -2.83
C SER A 383 -10.15 5.77 -2.91
N TYR A 384 -10.51 6.41 -4.03
CA TYR A 384 -10.38 7.85 -4.25
C TYR A 384 -11.71 8.57 -4.01
N THR A 385 -11.64 9.87 -3.69
CA THR A 385 -12.84 10.68 -3.48
C THR A 385 -13.62 10.88 -4.78
N ASP A 386 -14.93 11.11 -4.66
CA ASP A 386 -15.81 11.35 -5.80
C ASP A 386 -15.31 12.51 -6.69
N ALA A 387 -14.74 13.54 -6.07
CA ALA A 387 -14.16 14.69 -6.77
C ALA A 387 -12.95 14.29 -7.62
N GLN A 388 -12.09 13.40 -7.12
CA GLN A 388 -10.91 12.91 -7.84
C GLN A 388 -11.28 11.97 -8.98
N ARG A 389 -12.27 11.08 -8.79
CA ARG A 389 -12.63 10.05 -9.77
C ARG A 389 -13.02 10.62 -11.14
N GLY A 390 -13.56 11.84 -11.20
CA GLY A 390 -13.88 12.51 -12.47
C GLY A 390 -12.65 12.93 -13.29
N TRP A 391 -11.48 13.04 -12.66
CA TRP A 391 -10.22 13.41 -13.29
C TRP A 391 -9.33 12.20 -13.61
N LEU A 392 -9.46 11.10 -12.88
CA LEU A 392 -8.66 9.88 -13.09
C LEU A 392 -8.95 9.25 -14.45
N TRP A 393 -7.92 8.67 -15.06
CA TRP A 393 -8.08 7.81 -16.24
C TRP A 393 -7.94 6.34 -15.85
N SER A 394 -8.77 5.50 -16.45
CA SER A 394 -8.53 4.05 -16.46
C SER A 394 -7.38 3.70 -17.42
N VAL A 395 -6.83 2.49 -17.31
CA VAL A 395 -5.86 1.95 -18.28
C VAL A 395 -6.50 1.91 -19.67
N GLY A 396 -7.76 1.47 -19.76
CA GLY A 396 -8.57 1.52 -20.97
C GLY A 396 -8.72 2.92 -21.55
N ASP A 397 -8.95 3.95 -20.74
CA ASP A 397 -9.04 5.34 -21.22
C ASP A 397 -7.70 5.84 -21.80
N PHE A 398 -6.60 5.50 -21.13
CA PHE A 398 -5.26 5.78 -21.64
C PHE A 398 -5.01 5.08 -22.99
N ILE A 399 -5.34 3.78 -23.11
CA ILE A 399 -5.19 3.01 -24.35
C ILE A 399 -6.02 3.64 -25.48
N LYS A 400 -7.29 3.99 -25.23
CA LYS A 400 -8.14 4.68 -26.21
C LYS A 400 -7.50 5.99 -26.68
N LYS A 401 -6.96 6.78 -25.75
CA LYS A 401 -6.28 8.05 -26.07
C LYS A 401 -5.06 7.84 -26.96
N VAL A 402 -4.19 6.90 -26.60
CA VAL A 402 -2.97 6.60 -27.35
C VAL A 402 -3.30 6.04 -28.73
N ARG A 403 -4.28 5.12 -28.82
CA ARG A 403 -4.74 4.57 -30.10
C ARG A 403 -5.21 5.68 -31.05
N ALA A 404 -5.99 6.63 -30.55
CA ALA A 404 -6.45 7.78 -31.35
C ALA A 404 -5.32 8.70 -31.82
N ARG A 405 -4.18 8.75 -31.11
CA ARG A 405 -2.98 9.50 -31.50
C ARG A 405 -2.09 8.77 -32.50
N GLN A 406 -2.25 7.45 -32.61
CA GLN A 406 -1.48 6.59 -33.52
C GLN A 406 -2.20 6.26 -34.83
N ALA A 407 -3.51 6.52 -34.89
CA ALA A 407 -4.31 6.53 -36.11
C ALA A 407 -3.92 7.73 -36.98
#